data_AF-A0A645AIA6-F1
#
_entry.id   AF-A0A645AIA6-F1
#
_cell.length_a   1.000
_cell.length_b   1.000
_cell.length_c   1.000
_cell.angle_alpha   90.00
_cell.angle_beta   90.00
_cell.angle_gamma   90.00
#
_symmetry.space_group_name_H-M   'P 1'
#
loop_
_entity.id
_entity.type
_entity.pdbx_description
1 polymer ?
#
loop_
_entity_poly.entity_id
_entity_poly.type
_entity_poly.pdbx_seq_one_letter_code
_entity_poly.pdbx_strand_id
1 'polypeptide(L)'
;MIQPDNSVTVLSADGETAAFFSGEAVTPYLRGLEKPYFGYEGGPYLSSRGDILFAEGYDPALNDSRIFCYLNLADGTVSANPPEGFSVERPYMPPDGGDDGYNSIRDAVTGELYYFTRDDSDSAASKVRILDAEKNFLLSISDDDSMFYEPSIWNGLCAAVQNGAFCYYDLNSGDCVFRFPLRSNRG
;
A
#
# COMPACT_ATOMS: atom_id res chain seq x y z
N MET A 1 -0.52 13.32 4.52
CA MET A 1 0.73 13.64 5.25
C MET A 1 0.49 13.46 6.73
N ILE A 2 1.38 12.76 7.44
CA ILE A 2 1.31 12.56 8.89
C ILE A 2 2.41 13.38 9.55
N GLN A 3 2.07 14.12 10.59
CA GLN A 3 3.01 14.95 11.34
C GLN A 3 3.51 14.23 12.61
N PRO A 4 4.61 14.69 13.22
CA PRO A 4 5.15 14.09 14.46
C PRO A 4 4.18 14.12 15.66
N ASP A 5 3.18 15.01 15.65
CA ASP A 5 2.12 15.07 16.64
C ASP A 5 0.95 14.12 16.35
N ASN A 6 1.07 13.30 15.30
CA ASN A 6 0.04 12.41 14.74
C ASN A 6 -1.11 13.13 14.05
N SER A 7 -1.00 14.43 13.78
CA SER A 7 -1.97 15.10 12.93
C SER A 7 -1.87 14.59 11.49
N VAL A 8 -3.02 14.49 10.83
CA VAL A 8 -3.15 13.97 9.48
C VAL A 8 -3.74 15.06 8.59
N THR A 9 -3.00 15.43 7.57
CA THR A 9 -3.47 16.32 6.49
C THR A 9 -3.72 15.49 5.24
N VAL A 10 -4.95 15.51 4.74
CA VAL A 10 -5.35 14.92 3.45
C VAL A 10 -5.31 16.04 2.41
N LEU A 11 -4.66 15.79 1.29
CA LEU A 11 -4.56 16.74 0.18
C LEU A 11 -5.47 16.32 -0.97
N SER A 12 -6.05 17.29 -1.67
CA SER A 12 -6.72 17.07 -2.95
C SER A 12 -5.68 16.76 -4.05
N ALA A 13 -6.17 16.37 -5.22
CA ALA A 13 -5.32 16.17 -6.40
C ALA A 13 -4.55 17.44 -6.80
N ASP A 14 -5.11 18.61 -6.52
CA ASP A 14 -4.49 19.92 -6.79
C ASP A 14 -3.50 20.35 -5.71
N GLY A 15 -3.30 19.53 -4.67
CA GLY A 15 -2.39 19.81 -3.55
C GLY A 15 -2.96 20.71 -2.46
N GLU A 16 -4.25 21.05 -2.52
CA GLU A 16 -4.94 21.80 -1.48
C GLU A 16 -5.33 20.92 -0.30
N THR A 17 -5.54 21.48 0.89
CA THR A 17 -6.00 20.68 2.05
C THR A 17 -7.46 20.28 1.87
N ALA A 18 -7.71 18.98 1.69
CA ALA A 18 -9.04 18.39 1.58
C ALA A 18 -9.64 18.06 2.96
N ALA A 19 -8.82 17.60 3.91
CA ALA A 19 -9.23 17.35 5.29
C ALA A 19 -8.05 17.47 6.25
N PHE A 20 -8.35 17.79 7.51
CA PHE A 20 -7.38 17.84 8.59
C PHE A 20 -7.91 17.17 9.85
N PHE A 21 -7.11 16.27 10.41
CA PHE A 21 -7.39 15.58 11.68
C PHE A 21 -6.28 15.93 12.66
N SER A 22 -6.63 16.50 13.81
CA SER A 22 -5.64 16.89 14.80
C SER A 22 -5.00 15.66 15.46
N GLY A 23 -3.75 15.80 15.89
CA GLY A 23 -3.08 14.78 16.68
C GLY A 23 -3.83 14.44 17.97
N GLU A 24 -4.50 15.42 18.58
CA GLU A 24 -5.35 15.24 19.76
C GLU A 24 -6.57 14.35 19.50
N ALA A 25 -7.15 14.42 18.30
CA ALA A 25 -8.28 13.57 17.91
C ALA A 25 -7.82 12.13 17.59
N VAL A 26 -6.64 11.95 16.99
CA VAL A 26 -6.14 10.63 16.56
C VAL A 26 -5.45 9.86 17.70
N THR A 27 -4.64 10.54 18.51
CA THR A 27 -3.81 9.94 19.57
C THR A 27 -4.57 9.02 20.55
N PRO A 28 -5.81 9.32 20.99
CA PRO A 28 -6.55 8.45 21.90
C PRO A 28 -6.72 7.01 21.39
N TYR A 29 -6.81 6.81 20.08
CA TYR A 29 -7.02 5.51 19.45
C TYR A 29 -5.75 4.68 19.30
N LEU A 30 -4.58 5.33 19.39
CA LEU A 30 -3.26 4.71 19.26
C LEU A 30 -2.61 4.43 20.63
N ARG A 31 -3.31 4.72 21.73
CA ARG A 31 -2.82 4.46 23.09
C ARG A 31 -2.55 2.96 23.27
N GLY A 32 -1.34 2.62 23.67
CA GLY A 32 -0.87 1.24 23.84
C GLY A 32 0.16 0.81 22.80
N LEU A 33 0.34 1.60 21.73
CA LEU A 33 1.41 1.41 20.75
C LEU A 33 2.68 2.17 21.17
N GLU A 34 3.82 1.78 20.58
CA GLU A 34 5.09 2.46 20.79
C GLU A 34 5.09 3.83 20.09
N LYS A 35 5.77 4.82 20.70
CA LYS A 35 5.92 6.16 20.12
C LYS A 35 7.26 6.27 19.39
N PRO A 36 7.36 6.99 18.26
CA PRO A 36 6.27 7.70 17.55
C PRO A 36 5.25 6.71 16.98
N TYR A 37 3.95 7.02 16.97
CA TYR A 37 2.96 6.02 16.55
C TYR A 37 3.05 5.73 15.04
N PHE A 38 3.26 6.73 14.21
CA PHE A 38 3.47 6.56 12.77
C PHE A 38 4.95 6.64 12.41
N GLY A 39 5.34 6.01 11.29
CA GLY A 39 6.64 6.24 10.65
C GLY A 39 7.81 5.44 11.23
N TYR A 40 7.55 4.40 12.04
CA TYR A 40 8.54 3.38 12.40
C TYR A 40 8.12 2.01 11.83
N GLU A 41 9.10 1.15 11.62
CA GLU A 41 8.87 -0.22 11.14
C GLU A 41 8.03 -1.01 12.16
N GLY A 42 6.87 -1.52 11.72
CA GLY A 42 5.91 -2.22 12.57
C GLY A 42 4.87 -1.32 13.27
N GLY A 43 4.93 -0.01 13.10
CA GLY A 43 3.90 0.92 13.56
C GLY A 43 2.65 0.94 12.69
N PRO A 44 1.53 1.52 13.17
CA PRO A 44 0.36 1.76 12.35
C PRO A 44 0.68 2.66 11.15
N TYR A 45 -0.06 2.42 10.07
CA TYR A 45 -0.01 3.19 8.84
C TYR A 45 -1.42 3.65 8.43
N LEU A 46 -1.49 4.67 7.60
CA LEU A 46 -2.74 5.14 7.03
C LEU A 46 -3.07 4.35 5.76
N SER A 47 -4.27 3.81 5.72
CA SER A 47 -4.86 3.12 4.58
C SER A 47 -6.15 3.80 4.16
N SER A 48 -6.59 3.52 2.94
CA SER A 48 -7.88 3.98 2.42
C SER A 48 -8.62 2.86 1.72
N ARG A 49 -9.96 2.91 1.76
CA ARG A 49 -10.84 2.03 0.99
C ARG A 49 -12.06 2.82 0.57
N GLY A 50 -12.16 3.12 -0.72
CA GLY A 50 -13.09 4.14 -1.22
C GLY A 50 -12.79 5.49 -0.57
N ASP A 51 -13.84 6.19 -0.13
CA ASP A 51 -13.72 7.51 0.50
C ASP A 51 -13.42 7.46 2.01
N ILE A 52 -13.10 6.27 2.54
CA ILE A 52 -12.88 6.07 3.97
C ILE A 52 -11.37 5.89 4.21
N LEU A 53 -10.82 6.79 5.02
CA LEU A 53 -9.46 6.72 5.51
C LEU A 53 -9.45 6.05 6.89
N PHE A 54 -8.45 5.23 7.18
CA PHE A 54 -8.34 4.54 8.48
C PHE A 54 -6.88 4.28 8.85
N ALA A 55 -6.60 4.20 10.15
CA ALA A 55 -5.30 3.80 10.67
C ALA A 55 -5.34 2.32 11.04
N GLU A 56 -4.45 1.51 10.45
CA GLU A 56 -4.35 0.07 10.73
C GLU A 56 -2.91 -0.34 11.01
N GLY A 57 -2.75 -1.49 11.65
CA GLY A 57 -1.44 -2.05 11.95
C GLY A 57 -1.52 -3.19 12.96
N TYR A 58 -0.36 -3.74 13.32
CA TYR A 58 -0.26 -4.81 14.31
C TYR A 58 -0.59 -4.28 15.71
N ASP A 59 -1.47 -4.99 16.42
CA ASP A 59 -1.77 -4.76 17.83
C ASP A 59 -1.12 -5.88 18.68
N PRO A 60 -0.05 -5.58 19.43
CA PRO A 60 0.61 -6.55 20.30
C PRO A 60 -0.32 -7.19 21.34
N ALA A 61 -1.40 -6.50 21.74
CA ALA A 61 -2.36 -7.03 22.69
C ALA A 61 -3.27 -8.11 22.08
N LEU A 62 -3.47 -8.08 20.76
CA LEU A 62 -4.24 -9.09 20.02
C LEU A 62 -3.34 -10.15 19.37
N ASN A 63 -2.04 -9.88 19.27
CA ASN A 63 -1.12 -10.64 18.43
C ASN A 63 -1.63 -10.77 16.99
N ASP A 64 -2.27 -9.72 16.48
CA ASP A 64 -2.86 -9.68 15.14
C ASP A 64 -3.00 -8.22 14.65
N SER A 65 -3.26 -8.04 13.36
CA SER A 65 -3.55 -6.73 12.77
C SER A 65 -4.98 -6.28 13.06
N ARG A 66 -5.17 -4.98 13.28
CA ARG A 66 -6.50 -4.36 13.39
C ARG A 66 -6.53 -2.96 12.81
N ILE A 67 -7.74 -2.45 12.64
CA ILE A 67 -8.00 -1.03 12.41
C ILE A 67 -8.16 -0.35 13.77
N PHE A 68 -7.36 0.68 14.05
CA PHE A 68 -7.38 1.44 15.30
C PHE A 68 -8.45 2.53 15.30
N CYS A 69 -8.59 3.25 14.17
CA CYS A 69 -9.60 4.27 13.99
C CYS A 69 -9.88 4.55 12.52
N TYR A 70 -11.04 5.15 12.29
CA TYR A 70 -11.53 5.63 11.01
C TYR A 70 -11.55 7.15 11.03
N LEU A 71 -11.09 7.75 9.94
CA LEU A 71 -11.00 9.19 9.71
C LEU A 71 -12.07 9.53 8.66
N ASN A 72 -13.18 10.12 9.10
CA ASN A 72 -14.28 10.48 8.21
C ASN A 72 -13.97 11.78 7.48
N LEU A 73 -13.75 11.70 6.17
CA LEU A 73 -13.44 12.86 5.35
C LEU A 73 -14.61 13.85 5.22
N ALA A 74 -15.85 13.38 5.36
CA ALA A 74 -17.04 14.22 5.15
C ALA A 74 -17.29 15.22 6.29
N ASP A 75 -17.00 14.82 7.54
CA ASP A 75 -17.27 15.64 8.74
C ASP A 75 -16.04 15.89 9.61
N GLY A 76 -14.87 15.36 9.23
CA GLY A 76 -13.60 15.54 9.94
C GLY A 76 -13.53 14.80 11.28
N THR A 77 -14.44 13.86 11.55
CA THR A 77 -14.46 13.11 12.81
C THR A 77 -13.53 11.89 12.78
N VAL A 78 -13.07 11.49 13.96
CA VAL A 78 -12.32 10.25 14.18
C VAL A 78 -13.17 9.31 15.04
N SER A 79 -13.27 8.04 14.66
CA SER A 79 -14.10 7.04 15.32
C SER A 79 -13.37 5.71 15.46
N ALA A 80 -13.65 4.96 16.53
CA ALA A 80 -13.22 3.56 16.63
C ALA A 80 -14.11 2.62 15.81
N ASN A 81 -15.34 3.04 15.52
CA ASN A 81 -16.32 2.23 14.81
C ASN A 81 -16.26 2.52 13.30
N PRO A 82 -16.41 1.48 12.46
CA PRO A 82 -16.47 1.67 11.01
C PRO A 82 -17.66 2.56 10.63
N PRO A 83 -17.51 3.41 9.60
CA PRO A 83 -18.64 4.11 9.00
C PRO A 83 -19.73 3.15 8.50
N GLU A 84 -20.96 3.63 8.38
CA GLU A 84 -22.06 2.83 7.84
C GLU A 84 -21.73 2.30 6.44
N GLY A 85 -21.96 1.00 6.21
CA GLY A 85 -21.65 0.34 4.94
C GLY A 85 -20.18 -0.02 4.72
N PHE A 86 -19.27 0.34 5.64
CA PHE A 86 -17.87 -0.08 5.55
C PHE A 86 -17.71 -1.54 5.95
N SER A 87 -17.23 -2.38 5.02
CA SER A 87 -16.82 -3.75 5.34
C SER A 87 -15.40 -3.74 5.92
N VAL A 88 -15.26 -4.29 7.13
CA VAL A 88 -13.96 -4.56 7.77
C VAL A 88 -13.29 -5.81 7.23
N GLU A 89 -14.02 -6.66 6.52
CA GLU A 89 -13.43 -7.81 5.85
C GLU A 89 -12.43 -7.29 4.83
N ARG A 90 -11.16 -7.65 5.00
CA ARG A 90 -10.21 -7.50 3.90
C ARG A 90 -10.80 -8.28 2.72
N PRO A 91 -10.80 -7.73 1.49
CA PRO A 91 -11.16 -8.54 0.34
C PRO A 91 -10.34 -9.82 0.45
N TYR A 92 -11.00 -10.98 0.35
CA TYR A 92 -10.32 -12.26 0.41
C TYR A 92 -9.21 -12.24 -0.62
N MET A 93 -7.99 -12.01 -0.13
CA MET A 93 -6.79 -12.38 -0.83
C MET A 93 -6.68 -13.87 -0.54
N PRO A 94 -6.72 -14.73 -1.57
CA PRO A 94 -6.32 -16.10 -1.39
C PRO A 94 -4.99 -16.09 -0.63
N PRO A 95 -4.79 -16.98 0.36
CA PRO A 95 -3.46 -17.17 0.95
C PRO A 95 -2.46 -17.29 -0.20
N ASP A 96 -1.28 -16.69 -0.05
CA ASP A 96 -0.26 -16.55 -1.10
C ASP A 96 -0.30 -17.69 -2.13
N GLY A 97 -0.65 -17.33 -3.37
CA GLY A 97 -0.89 -18.27 -4.46
C GLY A 97 -2.30 -18.85 -4.44
N GLY A 98 -3.05 -18.70 -5.53
CA GLY A 98 -4.10 -19.66 -5.83
C GLY A 98 -3.57 -21.10 -5.74
N ASP A 99 -4.44 -22.11 -5.75
CA ASP A 99 -4.03 -23.53 -5.72
C ASP A 99 -2.99 -23.94 -6.81
N ASP A 100 -2.70 -23.04 -7.75
CA ASP A 100 -1.73 -23.13 -8.82
C ASP A 100 -0.41 -22.35 -8.61
N GLY A 101 -0.22 -21.69 -7.46
CA GLY A 101 1.01 -20.98 -7.11
C GLY A 101 1.13 -19.54 -7.60
N TYR A 102 0.03 -18.93 -8.08
CA TYR A 102 0.02 -17.55 -8.60
C TYR A 102 -0.87 -16.62 -7.76
N ASN A 103 -0.37 -15.43 -7.41
CA ASN A 103 -1.17 -14.37 -6.82
C ASN A 103 -1.90 -13.58 -7.92
N SER A 104 -3.14 -13.14 -7.69
CA SER A 104 -3.87 -12.31 -8.65
C SER A 104 -3.74 -10.82 -8.31
N ILE A 105 -3.70 -9.97 -9.33
CA ILE A 105 -3.75 -8.52 -9.19
C ILE A 105 -4.62 -7.89 -10.28
N ARG A 106 -5.37 -6.84 -9.95
CA ARG A 106 -6.14 -6.08 -10.94
C ARG A 106 -5.50 -4.72 -11.19
N ASP A 107 -5.42 -4.34 -12.46
CA ASP A 107 -5.07 -2.98 -12.84
C ASP A 107 -6.13 -2.02 -12.30
N ALA A 108 -5.71 -1.06 -11.48
CA ALA A 108 -6.62 -0.12 -10.82
C ALA A 108 -7.31 0.84 -11.80
N VAL A 109 -6.76 1.01 -13.01
CA VAL A 109 -7.27 1.92 -14.05
C VAL A 109 -8.14 1.18 -15.06
N THR A 110 -7.65 0.04 -15.59
CA THR A 110 -8.35 -0.69 -16.66
C THR A 110 -9.28 -1.79 -16.13
N GLY A 111 -9.08 -2.26 -14.90
CA GLY A 111 -9.78 -3.41 -14.31
C GLY A 111 -9.30 -4.77 -14.82
N GLU A 112 -8.30 -4.79 -15.71
CA GLU A 112 -7.71 -6.01 -16.26
C GLU A 112 -7.10 -6.88 -15.16
N LEU A 113 -7.23 -8.18 -15.32
CA LEU A 113 -6.69 -9.17 -14.38
C LEU A 113 -5.32 -9.63 -14.85
N TYR A 114 -4.38 -9.62 -13.92
CA TYR A 114 -3.04 -10.15 -14.08
C TYR A 114 -2.76 -11.15 -12.95
N TYR A 115 -1.73 -11.95 -13.14
CA TYR A 115 -1.19 -12.83 -12.12
C TYR A 115 0.28 -12.51 -11.85
N PHE A 116 0.78 -12.82 -10.67
CA PHE A 116 2.18 -12.66 -10.34
C PHE A 116 2.72 -13.72 -9.39
N THR A 117 4.04 -13.93 -9.46
CA THR A 117 4.81 -14.72 -8.49
C THR A 117 6.03 -13.94 -8.05
N ARG A 118 6.43 -14.07 -6.79
CA ARG A 118 7.74 -13.63 -6.32
C ARG A 118 8.72 -14.79 -6.33
N ASP A 119 9.90 -14.55 -6.88
CA ASP A 119 11.05 -15.41 -6.72
C ASP A 119 12.00 -14.72 -5.74
N ASP A 120 11.89 -15.10 -4.47
CA ASP A 120 12.70 -14.60 -3.36
C ASP A 120 13.91 -15.51 -3.08
N SER A 121 14.27 -16.40 -4.03
CA SER A 121 15.44 -17.26 -3.88
C SER A 121 16.75 -16.48 -3.78
N ASP A 122 16.77 -15.24 -4.29
CA ASP A 122 17.84 -14.27 -4.10
C ASP A 122 17.31 -13.05 -3.32
N SER A 123 17.60 -13.01 -2.02
CA SER A 123 17.20 -11.91 -1.14
C SER A 123 17.82 -10.56 -1.50
N ALA A 124 18.86 -10.53 -2.35
CA ALA A 124 19.49 -9.30 -2.83
C ALA A 124 18.90 -8.79 -4.16
N ALA A 125 18.04 -9.59 -4.81
CA ALA A 125 17.45 -9.27 -6.11
C ALA A 125 16.13 -10.02 -6.29
N SER A 126 15.17 -9.78 -5.39
CA SER A 126 13.84 -10.38 -5.48
C SER A 126 13.23 -10.08 -6.86
N LYS A 127 12.61 -11.09 -7.49
CA LYS A 127 12.00 -10.90 -8.81
C LYS A 127 10.50 -11.07 -8.74
N VAL A 128 9.79 -10.09 -9.28
CA VAL A 128 8.36 -10.19 -9.52
C VAL A 128 8.15 -10.61 -10.97
N ARG A 129 7.48 -11.75 -11.19
CA ARG A 129 7.07 -12.22 -12.52
C ARG A 129 5.60 -11.89 -12.69
N ILE A 130 5.25 -11.17 -13.75
CA ILE A 130 3.89 -10.79 -14.12
C ILE A 130 3.41 -11.64 -15.29
N LEU A 131 2.16 -12.08 -15.23
CA LEU A 131 1.47 -12.88 -16.22
C LEU A 131 0.12 -12.26 -16.57
N ASP A 132 -0.38 -12.51 -17.79
CA ASP A 132 -1.72 -12.11 -18.21
C ASP A 132 -2.82 -12.95 -17.53
N ALA A 133 -4.09 -12.69 -17.86
CA ALA A 133 -5.24 -13.40 -17.31
C ALA A 133 -5.24 -14.90 -17.63
N GLU A 134 -4.63 -15.30 -18.75
CA GLU A 134 -4.43 -16.68 -19.19
C GLU A 134 -3.15 -17.31 -18.60
N LYS A 135 -2.41 -16.59 -17.75
CA LYS A 135 -1.14 -16.99 -17.13
C LYS A 135 0.01 -17.19 -18.12
N ASN A 136 -0.02 -16.48 -19.24
CA ASN A 136 1.16 -16.34 -20.09
C ASN A 136 2.09 -15.30 -19.49
N PHE A 137 3.39 -15.59 -19.50
CA PHE A 137 4.41 -14.68 -19.01
C PHE A 137 4.43 -13.37 -19.81
N LEU A 138 4.36 -12.24 -19.10
CA LEU A 138 4.50 -10.91 -19.68
C LEU A 138 5.89 -10.33 -19.38
N LEU A 139 6.26 -10.31 -18.10
CA LEU A 139 7.44 -9.58 -17.66
C LEU A 139 8.04 -10.16 -16.38
N SER A 140 9.34 -9.99 -16.20
CA SER A 140 10.06 -10.27 -14.94
C SER A 140 10.85 -9.04 -14.56
N ILE A 141 10.60 -8.48 -13.39
CA ILE A 141 11.19 -7.24 -12.91
C ILE A 141 11.94 -7.55 -11.61
N SER A 142 13.21 -7.14 -11.53
CA SER A 142 13.91 -7.10 -10.25
C SER A 142 13.33 -5.98 -9.39
N ASP A 143 13.05 -6.25 -8.12
CA ASP A 143 12.61 -5.25 -7.16
C ASP A 143 13.62 -5.27 -5.99
N ASP A 144 14.48 -4.26 -5.96
CA ASP A 144 15.60 -4.17 -5.01
C ASP A 144 15.14 -3.73 -3.61
N ASP A 145 13.97 -3.09 -3.54
CA ASP A 145 13.43 -2.51 -2.32
C ASP A 145 11.92 -2.77 -2.34
N SER A 146 11.54 -3.94 -1.82
CA SER A 146 10.16 -4.46 -1.74
C SER A 146 9.27 -3.62 -0.82
N MET A 147 9.23 -2.31 -1.02
CA MET A 147 8.33 -1.40 -0.33
C MET A 147 6.86 -1.78 -0.55
N PHE A 148 6.57 -2.57 -1.59
CA PHE A 148 5.25 -3.07 -1.89
C PHE A 148 5.22 -4.59 -1.70
N TYR A 149 4.25 -5.09 -0.93
CA TYR A 149 3.99 -6.54 -0.78
C TYR A 149 3.49 -7.17 -2.08
N GLU A 150 2.81 -6.38 -2.91
CA GLU A 150 2.30 -6.71 -4.25
C GLU A 150 2.86 -5.73 -5.30
N PRO A 151 3.07 -6.13 -6.56
CA PRO A 151 3.39 -5.18 -7.63
C PRO A 151 2.27 -4.14 -7.76
N SER A 152 2.57 -2.91 -8.16
CA SER A 152 1.53 -1.93 -8.49
C SER A 152 1.37 -1.84 -10.01
N ILE A 153 0.19 -2.22 -10.53
CA ILE A 153 -0.12 -2.19 -11.98
C ILE A 153 -1.19 -1.16 -12.28
N TRP A 154 -0.82 -0.12 -13.02
CA TRP A 154 -1.68 1.03 -13.34
C TRP A 154 -1.61 1.33 -14.83
N ASN A 155 -2.73 1.17 -15.54
CA ASN A 155 -2.85 1.40 -16.98
C ASN A 155 -1.79 0.65 -17.82
N GLY A 156 -1.63 -0.66 -17.56
CA GLY A 156 -0.66 -1.51 -18.25
C GLY A 156 0.80 -1.26 -17.86
N LEU A 157 1.06 -0.47 -16.82
CA LEU A 157 2.41 -0.19 -16.32
C LEU A 157 2.63 -0.85 -14.96
N CYS A 158 3.73 -1.57 -14.79
CA CYS A 158 4.14 -2.14 -13.50
C CYS A 158 5.26 -1.31 -12.86
N ALA A 159 5.06 -0.92 -11.60
CA ALA A 159 6.07 -0.22 -10.81
C ALA A 159 7.11 -1.18 -10.23
N ALA A 160 8.35 -0.71 -10.07
CA ALA A 160 9.40 -1.37 -9.28
C ALA A 160 10.44 -0.36 -8.79
N VAL A 161 11.19 -0.72 -7.74
CA VAL A 161 12.37 0.04 -7.30
C VAL A 161 13.63 -0.69 -7.76
N GLN A 162 14.46 -0.02 -8.56
CA GLN A 162 15.70 -0.60 -9.08
C GLN A 162 16.86 0.39 -9.06
N ASN A 163 17.96 -0.01 -8.46
CA ASN A 163 19.21 0.75 -8.37
C ASN A 163 18.97 2.17 -7.85
N GLY A 164 18.20 2.29 -6.76
CA GLY A 164 17.87 3.58 -6.14
C GLY A 164 16.97 4.49 -6.99
N ALA A 165 16.21 3.95 -7.93
CA ALA A 165 15.24 4.69 -8.73
C ALA A 165 13.89 3.99 -8.72
N PHE A 166 12.83 4.78 -8.76
CA PHE A 166 11.48 4.30 -9.06
C PHE A 166 11.32 4.16 -10.58
N CYS A 167 10.80 3.03 -11.05
CA CYS A 167 10.66 2.70 -12.45
C CYS A 167 9.22 2.28 -12.78
N TYR A 168 8.73 2.64 -13.96
CA TYR A 168 7.57 1.99 -14.58
C TYR A 168 8.00 1.20 -15.81
N TYR A 169 7.48 -0.03 -15.90
CA TYR A 169 7.65 -0.92 -17.05
C TYR A 169 6.33 -1.09 -17.79
N ASP A 170 6.35 -0.96 -19.10
CA ASP A 170 5.21 -1.32 -19.94
C ASP A 170 5.05 -2.84 -19.97
N LEU A 171 3.86 -3.35 -19.66
CA LEU A 171 3.61 -4.79 -19.60
C LEU A 171 3.56 -5.45 -20.99
N ASN A 172 3.33 -4.69 -22.07
CA ASN A 172 3.26 -5.23 -23.42
C ASN A 172 4.66 -5.37 -24.05
N SER A 173 5.50 -4.34 -23.90
CA SER A 173 6.84 -4.32 -24.48
C SER A 173 7.93 -4.82 -23.52
N GLY A 174 7.67 -4.75 -22.21
CA GLY A 174 8.65 -5.01 -21.17
C GLY A 174 9.67 -3.88 -20.97
N ASP A 175 9.53 -2.76 -21.69
CA ASP A 175 10.46 -1.65 -21.62
C ASP A 175 10.24 -0.80 -20.36
N CYS A 176 11.33 -0.29 -19.79
CA CYS A 176 11.24 0.76 -18.79
C CYS A 176 10.88 2.09 -19.48
N VAL A 177 9.64 2.53 -19.33
CA VAL A 177 9.11 3.74 -19.99
C VAL A 177 9.23 4.99 -19.14
N PHE A 178 9.47 4.84 -17.83
CA PHE A 178 9.70 5.95 -16.91
C PHE A 178 10.66 5.54 -15.81
N ARG A 179 11.60 6.43 -15.48
CA ARG A 179 12.57 6.23 -14.39
C ARG A 179 12.82 7.54 -13.65
N PHE A 180 12.66 7.52 -12.34
CA PHE A 180 12.89 8.66 -11.45
C PHE A 180 13.85 8.29 -10.31
N PRO A 181 15.03 8.93 -10.21
CA PRO A 181 15.96 8.68 -9.11
C PRO A 181 15.34 9.00 -7.75
N LEU A 182 15.37 8.04 -6.82
CA LEU A 182 14.95 8.27 -5.44
C LEU A 182 16.11 8.93 -4.70
N ARG A 183 15.89 10.16 -4.19
CA ARG A 183 16.80 10.74 -3.19
C ARG A 183 16.44 10.15 -1.84
N SER A 184 17.24 9.19 -1.36
CA SER A 184 17.10 8.73 0.02
C SER A 184 17.57 9.83 0.98
N ASN A 185 16.91 9.98 2.12
CA ASN A 185 17.30 10.93 3.19
C ASN A 185 18.59 10.52 3.93
N ARG A 186 19.46 9.71 3.33
CA ARG A 186 20.74 9.33 3.92
C ARG A 186 21.78 10.43 3.64
N GLY A 187 21.67 11.50 4.43
CA GLY A 187 22.76 12.43 4.74
C GLY A 187 23.30 12.14 6.13
#